data_AF-A0A8T2ZBQ4-F1
#
_entry.id   AF-A0A8T2ZBQ4-F1
#
_cell.length_a   1.000
_cell.length_b   1.000
_cell.length_c   1.000
_cell.angle_alpha   90.00
_cell.angle_beta   90.00
_cell.angle_gamma   90.00
#
_symmetry.space_group_name_H-M   'P 1'
#
loop_
_entity.id
_entity.type
_entity.pdbx_description
1 polymer ?
#
loop_
_entity_poly.entity_id
_entity_poly.type
_entity_poly.pdbx_seq_one_letter_code
_entity_poly.pdbx_strand_id
1 'polypeptide(L)'
;MEEFAECIAVRNLGDMIPLLQWIDFTGHLKKLDRLSKKMDVFLQGLVDEHRDDRDRNTMINRFLALQEEQPEYYTDEVIKGHVL
;
A
#
# COMPACT_ATOMS: atom_id res chain seq x y z
N MET A 1 -3.07 3.24 13.43
CA MET A 1 -1.78 3.89 13.09
C MET A 1 -0.62 3.21 13.81
N GLU A 2 -0.70 2.93 15.12
CA GLU A 2 0.35 2.19 15.86
C GLU A 2 0.60 0.76 15.33
N GLU A 3 -0.45 -0.03 15.08
CA GLU A 3 -0.29 -1.39 14.50
C GLU A 3 0.39 -1.38 13.11
N PHE A 4 0.22 -0.29 12.36
CA PHE A 4 0.84 -0.10 11.04
C PHE A 4 2.30 0.30 11.17
N ALA A 5 2.62 1.19 12.12
CA ALA A 5 4.01 1.53 12.46
C ALA A 5 4.76 0.31 12.99
N GLU A 6 4.10 -0.53 13.81
CA GLU A 6 4.63 -1.79 14.28
C GLU A 6 4.88 -2.76 13.11
N CYS A 7 3.99 -2.85 12.12
CA CYS A 7 4.22 -3.68 10.94
C CYS A 7 5.25 -3.12 9.96
N ILE A 8 5.40 -1.80 9.82
CA ILE A 8 6.52 -1.19 9.08
C ILE A 8 7.85 -1.46 9.80
N ALA A 9 7.85 -1.40 11.13
CA ALA A 9 9.01 -1.78 11.94
C ALA A 9 9.35 -3.27 11.80
N VAL A 10 8.36 -4.15 11.67
CA VAL A 10 8.54 -5.58 11.39
C VAL A 10 8.99 -5.83 9.94
N ARG A 11 8.49 -5.06 8.96
CA ARG A 11 8.91 -5.17 7.54
C ARG A 11 10.36 -4.73 7.33
N ASN A 12 10.81 -3.68 8.00
CA ASN A 12 12.20 -3.23 7.90
C ASN A 12 13.24 -4.22 8.47
N LEU A 13 12.83 -5.17 9.32
CA LEU A 13 13.75 -6.16 9.90
C LEU A 13 13.82 -7.46 9.07
N GLY A 14 12.73 -7.85 8.40
CA GLY A 14 12.66 -9.10 7.62
C GLY A 14 13.45 -9.09 6.32
N ASP A 15 13.45 -7.94 5.64
CA ASP A 15 14.21 -7.79 4.39
C ASP A 15 15.67 -7.38 4.63
N MET A 16 16.04 -7.01 5.87
CA MET A 16 17.43 -6.71 6.26
C MET A 16 18.11 -7.85 7.05
N ILE A 17 17.37 -8.81 7.62
CA ILE A 17 17.92 -9.85 8.51
C ILE A 17 17.33 -11.24 8.16
N PRO A 18 18.12 -12.13 7.51
CA PRO A 18 17.70 -13.47 7.08
C PRO A 18 17.18 -14.39 8.20
N LEU A 19 17.40 -14.07 9.49
CA LEU A 19 16.91 -14.86 10.63
C LEU A 19 15.37 -14.96 10.71
N LEU A 20 14.61 -14.10 10.03
CA LEU A 20 13.15 -14.17 9.96
C LEU A 20 12.62 -15.33 9.07
N GLN A 21 13.49 -16.03 8.34
CA GLN A 21 13.15 -17.27 7.60
C GLN A 21 12.91 -18.49 8.52
N TRP A 22 13.35 -18.45 9.79
CA TRP A 22 13.22 -19.56 10.74
C TRP A 22 12.04 -19.46 11.69
N ILE A 23 11.33 -18.33 11.68
CA ILE A 23 10.26 -18.07 12.63
C ILE A 23 8.94 -18.60 12.07
N ASP A 24 8.64 -19.83 12.47
CA ASP A 24 7.36 -20.51 12.35
C ASP A 24 6.22 -19.66 12.94
N PHE A 25 5.34 -19.08 12.12
CA PHE A 25 4.12 -18.40 12.59
C PHE A 25 2.99 -18.35 11.55
N THR A 26 2.23 -19.45 11.45
CA THR A 26 0.92 -19.47 10.77
C THR A 26 -0.05 -18.39 11.29
N GLY A 27 0.14 -17.90 12.53
CA GLY A 27 -0.64 -16.82 13.12
C GLY A 27 -0.23 -15.41 12.71
N HIS A 28 1.08 -15.12 12.58
CA HIS A 28 1.57 -13.79 12.21
C HIS A 28 1.35 -13.50 10.72
N LEU A 29 1.50 -14.50 9.86
CA LEU A 29 1.15 -14.38 8.43
C LEU A 29 -0.35 -14.05 8.25
N LYS A 30 -1.25 -14.64 9.02
CA LYS A 30 -2.69 -14.30 9.01
C LYS A 30 -2.97 -12.87 9.48
N LYS A 31 -2.21 -12.36 10.45
CA LYS A 31 -2.32 -10.96 10.88
C LYS A 31 -1.82 -10.00 9.80
N LEU A 32 -0.68 -10.32 9.16
CA LEU A 32 -0.14 -9.54 8.03
C LEU A 32 -1.09 -9.54 6.83
N ASP A 33 -1.71 -10.66 6.48
CA ASP A 33 -2.73 -10.73 5.42
C ASP A 33 -3.95 -9.85 5.74
N ARG A 34 -4.47 -9.92 6.97
CA ARG A 34 -5.56 -9.05 7.42
C ARG A 34 -5.19 -7.57 7.38
N LEU A 35 -3.96 -7.23 7.77
CA LEU A 35 -3.48 -5.86 7.71
C LEU A 35 -3.30 -5.39 6.26
N SER A 36 -2.75 -6.24 5.40
CA SER A 36 -2.60 -5.96 3.97
C SER A 36 -3.95 -5.67 3.32
N LYS A 37 -4.99 -6.46 3.63
CA LYS A 37 -6.36 -6.23 3.15
C LYS A 37 -6.95 -4.91 3.67
N LYS A 38 -6.74 -4.59 4.94
CA LYS A 38 -7.19 -3.30 5.51
C LYS A 38 -6.47 -2.12 4.84
N MET A 39 -5.18 -2.25 4.58
CA MET A 39 -4.38 -1.22 3.91
C MET A 39 -4.83 -1.04 2.45
N ASP A 40 -5.10 -2.13 1.74
CA ASP A 40 -5.60 -2.09 0.37
C ASP A 40 -6.94 -1.34 0.28
N VAL A 41 -7.89 -1.66 1.17
CA VAL A 41 -9.18 -0.94 1.26
C VAL A 41 -8.99 0.54 1.58
N PHE A 42 -8.09 0.87 2.51
CA PHE A 42 -7.80 2.25 2.88
C PHE A 42 -7.22 3.06 1.70
N LEU A 43 -6.19 2.51 1.03
CA LEU A 43 -5.54 3.16 -0.10
C LEU A 43 -6.47 3.28 -1.30
N GLN A 44 -7.30 2.26 -1.56
CA GLN A 44 -8.33 2.34 -2.61
C GLN A 44 -9.29 3.50 -2.33
N GLY A 45 -9.76 3.64 -1.08
CA GLY A 45 -10.62 4.77 -0.70
C GLY A 45 -9.97 6.13 -0.94
N LEU A 46 -8.67 6.27 -0.70
CA LEU A 46 -7.93 7.50 -1.04
C LEU A 46 -7.87 7.75 -2.55
N VAL A 47 -7.62 6.72 -3.36
CA VAL A 47 -7.61 6.87 -4.83
C VAL A 47 -9.00 7.30 -5.33
N ASP A 48 -10.06 6.67 -4.81
CA ASP A 48 -11.43 6.96 -5.22
C ASP A 48 -11.87 8.38 -4.82
N GLU A 49 -11.50 8.86 -3.62
CA GLU A 49 -11.75 10.26 -3.22
C GLU A 49 -11.12 11.27 -4.21
N HIS A 50 -9.90 10.99 -4.68
CA HIS A 50 -9.22 11.85 -5.64
C HIS A 50 -9.73 11.69 -7.08
N ARG A 51 -10.40 10.58 -7.41
CA ARG A 51 -11.11 10.41 -8.69
C ARG A 51 -12.36 11.29 -8.79
N ASP A 52 -13.03 11.48 -7.67
CA ASP A 52 -14.20 12.34 -7.56
C ASP A 52 -13.80 13.83 -7.47
N ASP A 53 -12.65 14.13 -6.87
CA ASP A 53 -12.09 15.48 -6.75
C ASP A 53 -10.78 15.66 -7.56
N ARG A 54 -10.94 15.68 -8.88
CA ARG A 54 -9.82 15.76 -9.84
C ARG A 54 -9.09 17.10 -9.86
N ASP A 55 -9.64 18.15 -9.24
CA ASP A 55 -9.10 19.51 -9.34
C ASP A 55 -8.06 19.83 -8.26
N ARG A 56 -7.66 18.84 -7.44
CA ARG A 56 -6.57 18.99 -6.47
C ARG A 56 -5.20 18.81 -7.11
N ASN A 57 -4.24 19.62 -6.71
CA ASN A 57 -2.84 19.45 -7.10
C ASN A 57 -2.10 18.51 -6.14
N THR A 58 -2.53 17.25 -6.07
CA THR A 58 -1.86 16.20 -5.27
C THR A 58 -1.07 15.25 -6.16
N MET A 59 -0.14 14.48 -5.57
CA MET A 59 0.58 13.44 -6.29
C MET A 59 -0.37 12.35 -6.83
N ILE A 60 -1.44 12.03 -6.09
CA ILE A 60 -2.46 11.08 -6.53
C ILE A 60 -3.17 11.59 -7.79
N ASN A 61 -3.54 12.87 -7.86
CA ASN A 61 -4.17 13.45 -9.05
C ASN A 61 -3.22 13.42 -10.27
N ARG A 62 -1.91 13.61 -10.05
CA ARG A 62 -0.90 13.45 -11.11
C ARG A 62 -0.84 12.01 -11.61
N PHE A 63 -0.87 11.03 -10.71
CA PHE A 63 -0.89 9.63 -11.09
C PHE A 63 -2.19 9.22 -11.79
N LEU A 64 -3.33 9.76 -11.36
CA LEU A 64 -4.62 9.55 -12.02
C LEU A 64 -4.63 10.11 -13.44
N ALA A 65 -4.02 11.28 -13.68
CA ALA A 65 -3.85 11.81 -15.05
C ALA A 65 -2.97 10.88 -15.91
N LEU A 66 -1.89 10.34 -15.34
CA LEU A 66 -1.02 9.37 -16.03
C LEU A 66 -1.72 8.03 -16.28
N GLN A 67 -2.66 7.62 -15.41
CA GLN A 67 -3.51 6.45 -15.63
C GLN A 67 -4.43 6.62 -16.85
N GLU A 68 -4.88 7.84 -17.16
CA GLU A 68 -5.68 8.10 -18.37
C GLU A 68 -4.82 8.06 -19.63
N GLU A 69 -3.57 8.52 -19.56
CA GLU A 69 -2.65 8.54 -20.70
C GLU A 69 -2.00 7.16 -20.95
N GLN A 70 -1.70 6.42 -19.89
CA GLN A 70 -0.90 5.18 -19.90
C GLN A 70 -1.50 4.14 -18.93
N PRO A 71 -2.75 3.67 -19.17
CA PRO A 71 -3.49 2.83 -18.23
C PRO A 71 -2.82 1.48 -17.95
N GLU A 72 -2.01 0.97 -18.89
CA GLU A 72 -1.26 -0.28 -18.70
C GLU A 72 -0.09 -0.14 -17.71
N TYR A 73 0.44 1.09 -17.52
CA TYR A 73 1.60 1.35 -16.66
C TYR A 73 1.19 1.90 -15.29
N TYR A 74 0.11 2.66 -15.21
CA TYR A 74 -0.36 3.31 -13.98
C TYR A 74 -1.65 2.66 -13.49
N THR A 75 -1.58 1.37 -13.16
CA THR A 75 -2.70 0.65 -12.53
C THR A 75 -2.89 1.12 -11.08
N ASP A 76 -4.06 0.85 -10.49
CA ASP A 76 -4.35 1.21 -9.10
C ASP A 76 -3.31 0.62 -8.14
N GLU A 77 -2.81 -0.58 -8.39
CA GLU A 77 -1.74 -1.20 -7.60
C GLU A 77 -0.44 -0.39 -7.66
N VAL A 78 -0.07 0.09 -8.85
CA VAL A 78 1.14 0.92 -9.03
C VAL A 78 0.96 2.26 -8.32
N ILE A 79 -0.20 2.90 -8.45
CA ILE A 79 -0.49 4.17 -7.79
C ILE A 79 -0.47 4.00 -6.27
N LYS A 80 -1.16 2.99 -5.73
CA LYS A 80 -1.16 2.65 -4.29
C LYS A 80 0.24 2.37 -3.77
N GLY A 81 1.09 1.71 -4.57
CA GLY A 81 2.49 1.43 -4.23
C GLY A 81 3.37 2.69 -4.12
N HIS A 82 3.06 3.77 -4.84
CA HIS A 82 3.80 5.04 -4.76
C HIS A 82 3.34 5.97 -3.63
N VAL A 83 2.14 5.73 -3.08
CA VAL A 83 1.58 6.52 -1.96
C VAL A 83 2.08 6.03 -0.60
N LEU A 84 2.48 4.76 -0.51
CA LEU A 84 3.09 4.12 0.67
C LEU A 84 4.56 4.51 0.87
#